data_AF-M3G4H3-F1
#
_entry.id   AF-M3G4H3-F1
#
_cell.length_a   1.000
_cell.length_b   1.000
_cell.length_c   1.000
_cell.angle_alpha   90.00
_cell.angle_beta   90.00
_cell.angle_gamma   90.00
#
_symmetry.space_group_name_H-M   'P 1'
#
loop_
_entity.id
_entity.type
_entity.pdbx_description
1 polymer ?
#
loop_
_entity_poly.entity_id
_entity_poly.type
_entity_poly.pdbx_seq_one_letter_code
_entity_poly.pdbx_strand_id
1 'polypeptide(L)'
;MKLSLEERKVVIKLFRERYRYATKKEKISILNEFVNLSGFNRNYASQVLRKKEVLKKLPTKPKPLNKRTVYYDTSVRKVLEDLWKLLDHICSKRHLSIHDVTKFKSFLDIFLGYILLSSFLLAPPISETASLKNVEVYLDTPIVLKLLGYQGTNFSEAYNELTNLIITQGGLLKIYENTYTETEGIISDCRNWLENPKFNPTSASPVLLNFIENGWKISDVDLTLQKLEGIIKSKNIEMVTGEYRKEEDKYQIDEVELRNAIIKKYNETNYRFEEWKKKDVIDKDVRSVALTHRKKHNLFSTSLSKSRYIFMTSNASLASATRELERENKGIKNNVIWSCLTDIELGTILWLNSPEQIVNYNTRRLLACCTQALQPDNRLRSLFIAELEKKKKDKTFTEDEYNFLKVHGIAIGLMMDKTLGDPDNFYPKLPEEILEEIRAAAIKGKEEESIAKIDEAQKRAEDANQAQVDANLKVIELQEKEKARSNRLNALAHKISLTISKVALVALVLIILALFYIQSLDYFSDRSILLIPIK
;
A
#
# COMPACT_ATOMS: atom_id res chain seq x y z
N MET A 1 9.69 30.78 23.74
CA MET A 1 10.15 29.73 24.69
C MET A 1 8.93 28.88 25.07
N LYS A 2 8.94 27.57 24.81
CA LYS A 2 7.77 26.69 25.13
C LYS A 2 7.84 26.28 26.60
N LEU A 3 6.85 26.69 27.40
CA LEU A 3 6.72 26.30 28.81
C LEU A 3 6.65 24.77 28.96
N SER A 4 7.35 24.22 29.97
CA SER A 4 7.28 22.82 30.36
C SER A 4 5.90 22.43 30.89
N LEU A 5 5.59 21.13 30.98
CA LEU A 5 4.27 20.66 31.46
C LEU A 5 3.98 21.07 32.91
N GLU A 6 5.00 21.09 33.78
CA GLU A 6 4.89 21.54 35.17
C GLU A 6 4.66 23.06 35.24
N GLU A 7 5.41 23.84 34.47
CA GLU A 7 5.23 25.30 34.37
C GLU A 7 3.83 25.66 33.86
N ARG A 8 3.31 24.94 32.86
CA ARG A 8 1.96 25.16 32.34
C ARG A 8 0.89 24.97 33.41
N LYS A 9 1.01 23.96 34.28
CA LYS A 9 0.05 23.73 35.37
C LYS A 9 0.06 24.89 36.38
N VAL A 10 1.24 25.39 36.74
CA VAL A 10 1.40 26.52 37.65
C VAL A 10 0.81 27.80 37.04
N VAL A 11 1.13 28.09 35.78
CA VAL A 11 0.60 29.24 35.03
C VAL A 11 -0.92 29.17 34.92
N ILE A 12 -1.49 28.00 34.60
CA ILE A 12 -2.95 27.80 34.57
C ILE A 12 -3.59 28.11 35.93
N LYS A 13 -2.98 27.65 37.04
CA LYS A 13 -3.51 27.86 38.38
C LYS A 13 -3.52 29.35 38.75
N LEU A 14 -2.43 30.07 38.49
CA LEU A 14 -2.30 31.51 38.75
C LEU A 14 -3.31 32.34 37.95
N PHE A 15 -3.44 32.05 36.65
CA PHE A 15 -4.36 32.79 35.79
C PHE A 15 -5.83 32.45 36.05
N ARG A 16 -6.14 31.24 36.51
CA ARG A 16 -7.52 30.84 36.83
C ARG A 16 -8.10 31.64 38.00
N GLU A 17 -7.32 31.85 39.06
CA GLU A 17 -7.72 32.69 40.20
C GLU A 17 -8.02 34.12 39.75
N ARG A 18 -7.08 34.75 39.01
CA ARG A 18 -7.26 36.10 38.44
C ARG A 18 -8.48 36.17 37.51
N TYR A 19 -8.66 35.17 36.64
CA TYR A 19 -9.75 35.13 35.67
C TYR A 19 -11.13 34.90 36.32
N ARG A 20 -11.19 34.22 37.48
CA ARG A 20 -12.46 33.90 38.15
C ARG A 20 -13.12 35.14 38.74
N TYR A 21 -12.34 35.98 39.42
CA TYR A 21 -12.83 37.17 40.13
C TYR A 21 -12.86 38.43 39.27
N ALA A 22 -12.30 38.38 38.05
CA ALA A 22 -12.29 39.50 37.12
C ALA A 22 -13.67 39.84 36.53
N THR A 23 -13.88 41.13 36.26
CA THR A 23 -15.02 41.66 35.52
C THR A 23 -14.95 41.29 34.03
N LYS A 24 -16.04 41.52 33.27
CA LYS A 24 -16.10 41.14 31.85
C LYS A 24 -15.02 41.82 31.00
N LYS A 25 -14.66 43.08 31.29
CA LYS A 25 -13.58 43.81 30.59
C LYS A 25 -12.20 43.26 30.97
N GLU A 26 -11.96 43.00 32.25
CA GLU A 26 -10.68 42.45 32.74
C GLU A 26 -10.43 41.02 32.26
N LYS A 27 -11.48 40.19 32.14
CA LYS A 27 -11.39 38.83 31.60
C LYS A 27 -10.84 38.80 30.17
N ILE A 28 -11.12 39.82 29.36
CA ILE A 28 -10.59 39.90 27.99
C ILE A 28 -9.08 40.17 28.03
N SER A 29 -8.64 41.07 28.91
CA SER A 29 -7.21 41.39 29.10
C SER A 29 -6.43 40.19 29.64
N ILE A 30 -6.95 39.54 30.70
CA ILE A 30 -6.34 38.35 31.31
C ILE A 30 -6.27 37.19 30.30
N LEU A 31 -7.29 37.05 29.45
CA LEU A 31 -7.29 36.03 28.40
C LEU A 31 -6.23 36.30 27.34
N ASN A 32 -6.04 37.56 26.93
CA ASN A 32 -5.00 37.95 25.97
C ASN A 32 -3.60 37.67 26.54
N GLU A 33 -3.37 38.07 27.79
CA GLU A 33 -2.12 37.84 28.52
C GLU A 33 -1.81 36.34 28.61
N PHE A 34 -2.81 35.52 28.96
CA PHE A 34 -2.65 34.08 29.07
C PHE A 34 -2.39 33.39 27.72
N VAL A 35 -3.06 33.83 26.65
CA VAL A 35 -2.85 33.31 25.29
C VAL A 35 -1.43 33.61 24.82
N ASN A 36 -0.93 34.83 25.05
CA ASN A 36 0.43 35.22 24.68
C ASN A 36 1.51 34.46 25.46
N LEU A 37 1.28 34.19 26.76
CA LEU A 37 2.22 33.43 27.60
C LEU A 37 2.21 31.92 27.34
N SER A 38 1.03 31.32 27.14
CA SER A 38 0.88 29.85 27.04
C SER A 38 0.94 29.31 25.61
N GLY A 39 0.73 30.17 24.60
CA GLY A 39 0.52 29.77 23.22
C GLY A 39 -0.79 29.02 22.98
N PHE A 40 -1.71 29.00 23.96
CA PHE A 40 -3.01 28.36 23.81
C PHE A 40 -3.92 29.17 22.91
N ASN A 41 -4.77 28.51 22.11
CA ASN A 41 -5.80 29.24 21.38
C ASN A 41 -6.80 29.87 22.37
N ARG A 42 -7.42 30.98 21.96
CA ARG A 42 -8.29 31.80 22.81
C ARG A 42 -9.46 31.02 23.41
N ASN A 43 -10.03 30.08 22.65
CA ASN A 43 -11.17 29.27 23.07
C ASN A 43 -10.77 28.26 24.17
N TYR A 44 -9.70 27.52 23.94
CA TYR A 44 -9.13 26.56 24.90
C TYR A 44 -8.63 27.26 26.17
N ALA A 45 -7.95 28.40 26.03
CA ALA A 45 -7.57 29.26 27.14
C ALA A 45 -8.78 29.66 28.01
N SER A 46 -9.87 30.11 27.37
CA SER A 46 -11.09 30.49 28.11
C SER A 46 -11.73 29.30 28.83
N GLN A 47 -11.70 28.11 28.22
CA GLN A 47 -12.27 26.89 28.80
C GLN A 47 -11.45 26.40 30.00
N VAL A 48 -10.12 26.41 29.88
CA VAL A 48 -9.19 26.02 30.94
C VAL A 48 -9.33 26.95 32.16
N LEU A 49 -9.45 28.27 31.93
CA LEU A 49 -9.61 29.26 33.00
C LEU A 49 -11.03 29.26 33.62
N ARG A 50 -12.06 28.79 32.92
CA ARG A 50 -13.45 28.70 33.44
C ARG A 50 -13.76 27.41 34.20
N LYS A 51 -13.02 26.34 33.96
CA LYS A 51 -13.28 25.03 34.57
C LYS A 51 -13.12 25.15 36.10
N LYS A 52 -14.22 25.08 36.85
CA LYS A 52 -14.17 25.08 38.33
C LYS A 52 -13.33 23.88 38.77
N GLU A 53 -12.40 24.08 39.71
CA GLU A 53 -11.92 22.97 40.53
C GLU A 53 -13.14 22.44 41.28
N VAL A 54 -13.70 21.35 40.77
CA VAL A 54 -14.60 20.54 41.55
C VAL A 54 -13.73 20.00 42.68
N LEU A 55 -13.87 20.58 43.87
CA LEU A 55 -13.48 19.89 45.10
C LEU A 55 -14.11 18.51 44.98
N LYS A 56 -13.29 17.48 44.73
CA LYS A 56 -13.75 16.10 44.73
C LYS A 56 -14.35 15.89 46.11
N LYS A 57 -15.68 15.93 46.22
CA LYS A 57 -16.36 15.27 47.34
C LYS A 57 -15.81 13.85 47.31
N LEU A 58 -15.07 13.46 48.35
CA LEU A 58 -14.64 12.09 48.54
C LEU A 58 -15.90 11.22 48.37
N PRO A 59 -15.92 10.32 47.37
CA PRO A 59 -17.11 9.54 47.10
C PRO A 59 -17.36 8.65 48.32
N THR A 60 -18.48 8.87 49.01
CA THR A 60 -18.87 8.08 50.19
C THR A 60 -19.17 6.62 49.88
N LYS A 61 -19.21 6.24 48.60
CA LYS A 61 -18.95 4.89 48.11
C LYS A 61 -18.26 5.01 46.75
N PRO A 62 -17.18 4.25 46.47
CA PRO A 62 -16.65 4.20 45.13
C PRO A 62 -17.78 3.74 44.19
N LYS A 63 -18.12 4.56 43.19
CA LYS A 63 -18.85 4.02 42.02
C LYS A 63 -18.00 2.84 41.54
N PRO A 64 -18.59 1.65 41.32
CA PRO A 64 -17.82 0.55 40.76
C PRO A 64 -17.24 1.10 39.45
N LEU A 65 -15.91 1.25 39.38
CA LEU A 65 -15.28 1.20 38.08
C LEU A 65 -15.83 -0.08 37.47
N ASN A 66 -16.38 -0.01 36.26
CA ASN A 66 -16.53 -1.19 35.45
C ASN A 66 -15.13 -1.82 35.40
N LYS A 67 -14.86 -2.76 36.31
CA LYS A 67 -13.69 -3.62 36.23
C LYS A 67 -13.95 -4.32 34.91
N ARG A 68 -13.25 -3.88 33.86
CA ARG A 68 -13.15 -4.66 32.63
C ARG A 68 -12.83 -6.06 33.12
N THR A 69 -13.69 -7.01 32.78
CA THR A 69 -13.51 -8.40 33.14
C THR A 69 -12.10 -8.78 32.70
N VAL A 70 -11.24 -9.09 33.66
CA VAL A 70 -9.86 -9.48 33.38
C VAL A 70 -9.94 -10.94 32.95
N TYR A 71 -9.99 -11.17 31.63
CA TYR A 71 -10.06 -12.51 31.05
C TYR A 71 -8.73 -13.27 31.11
N TYR A 72 -7.61 -12.55 31.30
CA TYR A 72 -6.27 -13.09 31.21
C TYR A 72 -5.60 -13.14 32.58
N ASP A 73 -5.00 -14.28 32.92
CA ASP A 73 -4.25 -14.46 34.16
C ASP A 73 -2.91 -13.69 34.16
N THR A 74 -2.20 -13.71 35.30
CA THR A 74 -0.94 -12.99 35.47
C THR A 74 0.15 -13.47 34.51
N SER A 75 0.14 -14.75 34.12
CA SER A 75 1.06 -15.32 33.13
C SER A 75 0.82 -14.76 31.73
N VAL A 76 -0.42 -14.78 31.26
CA VAL A 76 -0.81 -14.22 29.96
C VAL A 76 -0.56 -12.73 29.93
N ARG A 77 -0.86 -12.01 31.02
CA ARG A 77 -0.55 -10.59 31.15
C ARG A 77 0.94 -10.30 31.00
N LYS A 78 1.80 -11.10 31.65
CA LYS A 78 3.26 -10.91 31.58
C LYS A 78 3.79 -11.13 30.17
N VAL A 79 3.29 -12.17 29.48
CA VAL A 79 3.61 -12.41 28.06
C VAL A 79 3.13 -11.24 27.20
N LEU A 80 1.91 -10.73 27.40
CA LEU A 80 1.39 -9.57 26.67
C LEU A 80 2.20 -8.30 26.96
N GLU A 81 2.67 -8.09 28.19
CA GLU A 81 3.52 -6.95 28.56
C GLU A 81 4.92 -7.04 27.93
N ASP A 82 5.51 -8.23 27.91
CA ASP A 82 6.82 -8.44 27.29
C ASP A 82 6.74 -8.35 25.76
N LEU A 83 5.66 -8.85 25.18
CA LEU A 83 5.32 -8.72 23.76
C LEU A 83 5.03 -7.26 23.39
N TRP A 84 4.33 -6.52 24.27
CA TRP A 84 4.12 -5.08 24.12
C TRP A 84 5.43 -4.29 24.16
N LYS A 85 6.34 -4.60 25.08
CA LYS A 85 7.68 -3.99 25.15
C LYS A 85 8.56 -4.34 23.95
N LEU A 86 8.55 -5.61 23.53
CA LEU A 86 9.33 -6.10 22.38
C LEU A 86 8.89 -5.41 21.08
N LEU A 87 7.60 -5.08 21.00
CA LEU A 87 7.02 -4.31 19.92
C LEU A 87 7.19 -2.78 20.10
N ASP A 88 7.92 -2.29 21.10
CA ASP A 88 8.13 -0.86 21.40
C ASP A 88 6.83 -0.15 21.82
N HIS A 89 6.09 -0.81 22.71
CA HIS A 89 4.87 -0.30 23.33
C HIS A 89 3.73 0.01 22.34
N ILE A 90 3.54 -0.80 21.29
CA ILE A 90 2.44 -0.65 20.33
C ILE A 90 1.10 -0.57 21.05
N CYS A 91 0.48 0.61 21.04
CA CYS A 91 -0.88 0.81 21.49
C CYS A 91 -1.86 0.82 20.31
N SER A 92 -3.09 0.41 20.60
CA SER A 92 -4.03 -0.29 19.72
C SER A 92 -4.55 0.46 18.47
N LYS A 93 -3.94 1.55 17.99
CA LYS A 93 -4.37 2.17 16.71
C LYS A 93 -3.31 2.80 15.79
N ARG A 94 -2.01 2.87 16.13
CA ARG A 94 -0.89 2.86 15.16
C ARG A 94 0.47 2.91 15.86
N HIS A 95 1.36 1.95 15.59
CA HIS A 95 2.73 2.26 15.18
C HIS A 95 3.42 1.04 14.56
N LEU A 96 3.17 0.82 13.27
CA LEU A 96 4.23 0.37 12.38
C LEU A 96 4.45 1.55 11.45
N SER A 97 5.50 2.32 11.74
CA SER A 97 6.30 2.84 10.64
C SER A 97 6.66 1.60 9.82
N ILE A 98 5.97 1.41 8.69
CA ILE A 98 6.20 0.30 7.74
C ILE A 98 7.66 0.31 7.26
N HIS A 99 8.40 1.39 7.54
CA HIS A 99 9.81 1.55 7.22
C HIS A 99 10.75 0.70 8.08
N ASP A 100 10.33 0.19 9.26
CA ASP A 100 11.17 -0.72 10.04
C ASP A 100 10.81 -2.18 9.75
N VAL A 101 11.46 -2.70 8.71
CA VAL A 101 11.35 -4.10 8.24
C VAL A 101 11.55 -5.09 9.39
N THR A 102 12.39 -4.75 10.36
CA THR A 102 12.70 -5.62 11.51
C THR A 102 11.51 -5.73 12.45
N LYS A 103 10.86 -4.61 12.79
CA LYS A 103 9.66 -4.60 13.65
C LYS A 103 8.48 -5.29 13.00
N PHE A 104 8.30 -5.10 11.70
CA PHE A 104 7.24 -5.81 10.95
C PHE A 104 7.46 -7.32 10.99
N LYS A 105 8.71 -7.77 10.82
CA LYS A 105 9.08 -9.18 10.92
C LYS A 105 8.79 -9.76 12.30
N SER A 106 9.16 -9.08 13.38
CA SER A 106 8.85 -9.55 14.74
C SER A 106 7.34 -9.66 15.01
N PHE A 107 6.56 -8.69 14.52
CA PHE A 107 5.10 -8.75 14.63
C PHE A 107 4.51 -9.90 13.80
N LEU A 108 5.04 -10.12 12.59
CA LEU A 108 4.67 -11.26 11.75
C LEU A 108 4.97 -12.59 12.45
N ASP A 109 6.14 -12.75 13.07
CA ASP A 109 6.52 -13.97 13.80
C ASP A 109 5.54 -14.27 14.96
N ILE A 110 5.13 -13.22 15.70
CA ILE A 110 4.11 -13.34 16.76
C ILE A 110 2.75 -13.74 16.18
N PHE A 111 2.33 -13.09 15.09
CA PHE A 111 1.06 -13.37 14.42
C PHE A 111 1.02 -14.82 13.91
N LEU A 112 2.11 -15.28 13.29
CA LEU A 112 2.29 -16.67 12.87
C LEU A 112 2.23 -17.63 14.06
N GLY A 113 2.89 -17.29 15.18
CA GLY A 113 2.81 -18.06 16.42
C GLY A 113 1.39 -18.17 16.97
N TYR A 114 0.61 -17.09 16.91
CA TYR A 114 -0.81 -17.11 17.30
C TYR A 114 -1.66 -17.99 16.37
N ILE A 115 -1.44 -17.91 15.06
CA ILE A 115 -2.15 -18.76 14.10
C ILE A 115 -1.80 -20.24 14.32
N LEU A 116 -0.51 -20.56 14.51
CA LEU A 116 -0.06 -21.91 14.89
C LEU A 116 -0.79 -22.39 16.14
N LEU A 117 -0.77 -21.61 17.22
CA LEU A 117 -1.40 -21.99 18.48
C LEU A 117 -2.92 -22.19 18.31
N SER A 118 -3.57 -21.30 17.56
CA SER A 118 -5.01 -21.40 17.27
C SER A 118 -5.33 -22.65 16.44
N SER A 119 -4.41 -23.05 15.55
CA SER A 119 -4.55 -24.27 14.76
C SER A 119 -4.54 -25.55 15.61
N PHE A 120 -3.73 -25.60 16.68
CA PHE A 120 -3.72 -26.72 17.62
C PHE A 120 -5.03 -26.86 18.39
N LEU A 121 -5.76 -25.76 18.59
CA LEU A 121 -7.07 -25.75 19.28
C LEU A 121 -8.24 -26.09 18.34
N LEU A 122 -8.09 -25.81 17.04
CA LEU A 122 -9.17 -25.89 16.05
C LEU A 122 -9.10 -27.10 15.11
N ALA A 123 -7.90 -27.64 14.86
CA ALA A 123 -7.70 -28.73 13.91
C ALA A 123 -7.65 -30.10 14.61
N PRO A 124 -8.21 -31.17 14.03
CA PRO A 124 -7.89 -32.53 14.44
C PRO A 124 -6.37 -32.76 14.40
N PRO A 125 -5.83 -33.67 15.24
CA PRO A 125 -4.42 -34.02 15.18
C PRO A 125 -4.05 -34.40 13.75
N ILE A 126 -3.03 -33.70 13.23
CA ILE A 126 -2.51 -33.81 11.87
C ILE A 126 -1.99 -35.24 11.67
N SER A 127 -2.85 -36.16 11.23
CA SER A 127 -2.45 -37.56 11.04
C SER A 127 -2.44 -38.01 9.59
N GLU A 128 -2.77 -37.16 8.62
CA GLU A 128 -2.61 -37.45 7.20
C GLU A 128 -2.18 -36.18 6.47
N THR A 129 -1.29 -36.33 5.50
CA THR A 129 -0.95 -35.29 4.52
C THR A 129 -2.25 -34.70 3.96
N ALA A 130 -2.55 -33.43 4.23
CA ALA A 130 -3.79 -32.81 3.74
C ALA A 130 -3.71 -32.60 2.23
N SER A 131 -4.02 -33.66 1.48
CA SER A 131 -4.36 -33.55 0.08
C SER A 131 -5.79 -33.03 -0.03
N LEU A 132 -6.00 -32.04 -0.89
CA LEU A 132 -7.32 -31.58 -1.31
C LEU A 132 -7.83 -32.33 -2.54
N LYS A 133 -7.21 -33.46 -2.92
CA LYS A 133 -7.58 -34.21 -4.13
C LYS A 133 -9.07 -34.54 -4.11
N ASN A 134 -9.79 -34.01 -5.11
CA ASN A 134 -11.24 -34.16 -5.28
C ASN A 134 -12.09 -33.49 -4.17
N VAL A 135 -11.57 -32.46 -3.50
CA VAL A 135 -12.34 -31.61 -2.58
C VAL A 135 -12.84 -30.39 -3.34
N GLU A 136 -14.15 -30.21 -3.35
CA GLU A 136 -14.81 -29.03 -3.91
C GLU A 136 -14.94 -27.95 -2.83
N VAL A 137 -14.32 -26.80 -3.11
CA VAL A 137 -14.35 -25.62 -2.25
C VAL A 137 -15.24 -24.57 -2.89
N TYR A 138 -16.42 -24.36 -2.31
CA TYR A 138 -17.41 -23.38 -2.73
C TYR A 138 -17.10 -22.02 -2.10
N LEU A 139 -16.87 -20.99 -2.90
CA LEU A 139 -16.49 -19.67 -2.43
C LEU A 139 -17.72 -18.81 -2.14
N ASP A 140 -17.67 -18.11 -1.01
CA ASP A 140 -18.62 -17.07 -0.63
C ASP A 140 -18.36 -15.74 -1.38
N THR A 141 -19.39 -14.90 -1.53
CA THR A 141 -19.35 -13.66 -2.32
C THR A 141 -18.25 -12.69 -1.88
N PRO A 142 -18.04 -12.41 -0.56
CA PRO A 142 -16.95 -11.54 -0.13
C PRO A 142 -15.56 -12.05 -0.50
N ILE A 143 -15.36 -13.38 -0.56
CA ILE A 143 -14.09 -13.98 -0.97
C ILE A 143 -13.88 -13.77 -2.47
N VAL A 144 -14.92 -13.98 -3.29
CA VAL A 144 -14.87 -13.74 -4.74
C VAL A 144 -14.49 -12.28 -5.01
N LEU A 145 -15.16 -11.31 -4.37
CA LEU A 145 -14.86 -9.88 -4.54
C LEU A 145 -13.42 -9.51 -4.16
N LYS A 146 -12.87 -10.11 -3.10
CA LYS A 146 -11.48 -9.90 -2.69
C LYS A 146 -10.49 -10.52 -3.67
N LEU A 147 -10.72 -11.76 -4.08
CA LEU A 147 -9.90 -12.47 -5.06
C LEU A 147 -9.81 -11.69 -6.39
N LEU A 148 -10.94 -11.17 -6.86
CA LEU A 148 -11.01 -10.37 -8.10
C LEU A 148 -10.37 -8.97 -7.96
N GLY A 149 -10.03 -8.54 -6.75
CA GLY A 149 -9.38 -7.25 -6.47
C GLY A 149 -10.32 -6.07 -6.34
N TYR A 150 -11.63 -6.30 -6.30
CA TYR A 150 -12.63 -5.24 -6.16
C TYR A 150 -12.72 -4.65 -4.74
N GLN A 151 -12.07 -5.28 -3.75
CA GLN A 151 -11.90 -4.75 -2.39
C GLN A 151 -10.45 -4.36 -2.06
N GLY A 152 -9.60 -4.21 -3.09
CA GLY A 152 -8.21 -3.78 -2.95
C GLY A 152 -7.18 -4.85 -3.36
N THR A 153 -6.01 -4.38 -3.77
CA THR A 153 -4.93 -5.22 -4.34
C THR A 153 -4.33 -6.17 -3.31
N ASN A 154 -4.07 -5.71 -2.08
CA ASN A 154 -3.50 -6.54 -1.01
C ASN A 154 -4.37 -7.76 -0.70
N PHE A 155 -5.69 -7.60 -0.74
CA PHE A 155 -6.61 -8.73 -0.62
C PHE A 155 -6.53 -9.65 -1.84
N SER A 156 -6.54 -9.11 -3.06
CA SER A 156 -6.40 -9.94 -4.27
C SER A 156 -5.16 -10.81 -4.21
N GLU A 157 -4.00 -10.24 -3.87
CA GLU A 157 -2.76 -11.00 -3.79
C GLU A 157 -2.83 -12.12 -2.73
N ALA A 158 -3.33 -11.82 -1.54
CA ALA A 158 -3.48 -12.81 -0.47
C ALA A 158 -4.44 -13.96 -0.87
N TYR A 159 -5.58 -13.64 -1.49
CA TYR A 159 -6.53 -14.67 -1.92
C TYR A 159 -6.06 -15.43 -3.15
N ASN A 160 -5.29 -14.82 -4.06
CA ASN A 160 -4.66 -15.55 -5.17
C ASN A 160 -3.68 -16.61 -4.62
N GLU A 161 -2.90 -16.30 -3.58
CA GLU A 161 -2.03 -17.28 -2.92
C GLU A 161 -2.83 -18.41 -2.27
N LEU A 162 -3.92 -18.09 -1.56
CA LEU A 162 -4.80 -19.10 -0.96
C LEU A 162 -5.44 -20.02 -2.01
N THR A 163 -5.99 -19.45 -3.09
CA THR A 163 -6.63 -20.24 -4.16
C THR A 163 -5.61 -21.09 -4.92
N ASN A 164 -4.40 -20.57 -5.14
CA ASN A 164 -3.32 -21.35 -5.74
C ASN A 164 -2.88 -22.50 -4.83
N LEU A 165 -2.83 -22.30 -3.51
CA LEU A 165 -2.57 -23.38 -2.56
C LEU A 165 -3.66 -24.46 -2.62
N ILE A 166 -4.93 -24.07 -2.71
CA ILE A 166 -6.05 -25.00 -2.87
C ILE A 166 -5.89 -25.83 -4.15
N ILE A 167 -5.62 -25.18 -5.28
CA ILE A 167 -5.47 -25.84 -6.59
C ILE A 167 -4.26 -26.78 -6.61
N THR A 168 -3.11 -26.32 -6.12
CA THR A 168 -1.86 -27.11 -6.12
C THR A 168 -1.95 -28.35 -5.22
N GLN A 169 -2.78 -28.31 -4.16
CA GLN A 169 -3.08 -29.48 -3.34
C GLN A 169 -4.18 -30.40 -3.92
N GLY A 170 -4.73 -30.07 -5.10
CA GLY A 170 -5.69 -30.87 -5.86
C GLY A 170 -7.16 -30.53 -5.62
N GLY A 171 -7.44 -29.39 -4.97
CA GLY A 171 -8.80 -28.90 -4.74
C GLY A 171 -9.43 -28.27 -5.97
N LEU A 172 -10.75 -28.31 -6.04
CA LEU A 172 -11.56 -27.74 -7.10
C LEU A 172 -12.29 -26.51 -6.56
N LEU A 173 -12.02 -25.34 -7.13
CA LEU A 173 -12.70 -24.10 -6.74
C LEU A 173 -14.03 -23.98 -7.48
N LYS A 174 -15.10 -23.71 -6.72
CA LYS A 174 -16.45 -23.59 -7.26
C LYS A 174 -17.16 -22.37 -6.69
N ILE A 175 -18.15 -21.86 -7.41
CA ILE A 175 -19.14 -20.92 -6.89
C ILE A 175 -20.53 -21.39 -7.26
N TYR A 176 -21.51 -21.10 -6.41
CA TYR A 176 -22.90 -21.28 -6.78
C TYR A 176 -23.37 -20.12 -7.65
N GLU A 177 -24.38 -20.38 -8.48
CA GLU A 177 -25.00 -19.36 -9.34
C GLU A 177 -25.54 -18.17 -8.53
N ASN A 178 -26.09 -18.39 -7.32
CA ASN A 178 -26.50 -17.30 -6.43
C ASN A 178 -25.32 -16.43 -5.95
N THR A 179 -24.14 -17.01 -5.72
CA THR A 179 -22.91 -16.27 -5.41
C THR A 179 -22.49 -15.40 -6.61
N TYR A 180 -22.61 -15.93 -7.83
CA TYR A 180 -22.34 -15.17 -9.05
C TYR A 180 -23.30 -13.99 -9.18
N THR A 181 -24.62 -14.22 -9.10
CA THR A 181 -25.64 -13.17 -9.19
C THR A 181 -25.47 -12.11 -8.09
N GLU A 182 -25.05 -12.50 -6.89
CA GLU A 182 -24.76 -11.54 -5.82
C GLU A 182 -23.51 -10.71 -6.12
N THR A 183 -22.44 -11.34 -6.61
CA THR A 183 -21.22 -10.65 -7.03
C THR A 183 -21.54 -9.64 -8.14
N GLU A 184 -22.28 -10.06 -9.16
CA GLU A 184 -22.75 -9.22 -10.26
C GLU A 184 -23.62 -8.06 -9.75
N GLY A 185 -24.58 -8.35 -8.86
CA GLY A 185 -25.44 -7.35 -8.24
C GLY A 185 -24.67 -6.27 -7.47
N ILE A 186 -23.71 -6.67 -6.64
CA ILE A 186 -22.87 -5.73 -5.88
C ILE A 186 -22.06 -4.81 -6.79
N ILE A 187 -21.51 -5.35 -7.88
CA ILE A 187 -20.74 -4.57 -8.86
C ILE A 187 -21.68 -3.64 -9.64
N SER A 188 -22.83 -4.14 -10.09
CA SER A 188 -23.85 -3.37 -10.80
C SER A 188 -24.39 -2.21 -9.97
N ASP A 189 -24.62 -2.42 -8.67
CA ASP A 189 -25.10 -1.38 -7.76
C ASP A 189 -24.15 -0.18 -7.65
N CYS A 190 -22.85 -0.37 -7.92
CA CYS A 190 -21.88 0.71 -7.91
C CYS A 190 -22.16 1.78 -8.98
N ARG A 191 -22.82 1.42 -10.10
CA ARG A 191 -23.23 2.36 -11.16
C ARG A 191 -24.09 3.51 -10.62
N ASN A 192 -24.94 3.21 -9.65
CA ASN A 192 -25.87 4.17 -9.08
C ASN A 192 -25.18 5.26 -8.21
N TRP A 193 -23.91 5.05 -7.85
CA TRP A 193 -23.25 5.84 -6.82
C TRP A 193 -21.90 6.45 -7.22
N LEU A 194 -21.15 5.90 -8.19
CA LEU A 194 -19.80 6.38 -8.55
C LEU A 194 -19.73 7.87 -8.94
N GLU A 195 -20.78 8.38 -9.58
CA GLU A 195 -20.87 9.77 -10.04
C GLU A 195 -22.03 10.52 -9.36
N ASN A 196 -22.58 9.94 -8.29
CA ASN A 196 -23.76 10.50 -7.63
C ASN A 196 -23.35 11.57 -6.60
N PRO A 197 -23.82 12.83 -6.72
CA PRO A 197 -23.52 13.87 -5.75
C PRO A 197 -23.98 13.55 -4.32
N LYS A 198 -25.00 12.70 -4.18
CA LYS A 198 -25.55 12.24 -2.89
C LYS A 198 -24.78 11.07 -2.29
N PHE A 199 -23.66 10.67 -2.89
CA PHE A 199 -22.82 9.60 -2.37
C PHE A 199 -22.41 9.85 -0.91
N ASN A 200 -22.68 8.86 -0.07
CA ASN A 200 -22.34 8.85 1.34
C ASN A 200 -21.39 7.67 1.67
N PRO A 201 -20.10 7.95 1.99
CA PRO A 201 -19.12 6.93 2.32
C PRO A 201 -19.47 6.03 3.52
N THR A 202 -20.36 6.44 4.43
CA THR A 202 -20.73 5.61 5.61
C THR A 202 -21.69 4.48 5.26
N SER A 203 -22.41 4.61 4.15
CA SER A 203 -23.38 3.62 3.66
C SER A 203 -22.85 2.83 2.47
N ALA A 204 -21.63 3.15 2.02
CA ALA A 204 -21.02 2.56 0.84
C ALA A 204 -20.53 1.13 1.10
N SER A 205 -20.66 0.27 0.09
CA SER A 205 -20.02 -1.05 0.12
C SER A 205 -18.49 -0.90 0.03
N PRO A 206 -17.71 -1.87 0.54
CA PRO A 206 -16.26 -1.85 0.36
C PRO A 206 -15.81 -1.79 -1.10
N VAL A 207 -16.60 -2.40 -2.00
CA VAL A 207 -16.35 -2.37 -3.46
C VAL A 207 -16.49 -0.96 -4.00
N LEU A 208 -17.59 -0.27 -3.68
CA LEU A 208 -17.84 1.09 -4.13
C LEU A 208 -16.77 2.05 -3.62
N LEU A 209 -16.33 1.90 -2.35
CA LEU A 209 -15.24 2.70 -1.79
C LEU A 209 -13.95 2.51 -2.57
N ASN A 210 -13.57 1.25 -2.83
CA ASN A 210 -12.37 0.95 -3.59
C ASN A 210 -12.45 1.49 -5.03
N PHE A 211 -13.61 1.41 -5.69
CA PHE A 211 -13.80 1.97 -7.03
C PHE A 211 -13.66 3.50 -7.06
N ILE A 212 -14.27 4.20 -6.09
CA ILE A 212 -14.14 5.66 -5.97
C ILE A 212 -12.70 6.06 -5.68
N GLU A 213 -12.02 5.38 -4.75
CA GLU A 213 -10.62 5.64 -4.39
C GLU A 213 -9.67 5.46 -5.58
N ASN A 214 -9.95 4.50 -6.46
CA ASN A 214 -9.17 4.25 -7.67
C ASN A 214 -9.67 5.01 -8.92
N GLY A 215 -10.63 5.93 -8.76
CA GLY A 215 -11.11 6.78 -9.86
C GLY A 215 -11.86 6.03 -10.97
N TRP A 216 -12.55 4.93 -10.64
CA TRP A 216 -13.34 4.16 -11.59
C TRP A 216 -14.53 4.97 -12.12
N LYS A 217 -14.85 4.76 -13.40
CA LYS A 217 -16.03 5.31 -14.07
C LYS A 217 -17.11 4.24 -14.25
N ILE A 218 -18.32 4.68 -14.58
CA ILE A 218 -19.44 3.78 -14.91
C ILE A 218 -19.06 2.83 -16.07
N SER A 219 -18.32 3.33 -17.07
CA SER A 219 -17.83 2.53 -18.20
C SER A 219 -16.90 1.38 -17.77
N ASP A 220 -16.10 1.57 -16.72
CA ASP A 220 -15.19 0.54 -16.21
C ASP A 220 -15.97 -0.58 -15.50
N VAL A 221 -17.05 -0.20 -14.80
CA VAL A 221 -18.00 -1.15 -14.20
C VAL A 221 -18.71 -1.96 -15.28
N ASP A 222 -19.18 -1.31 -16.34
CA ASP A 222 -19.85 -1.99 -17.46
C ASP A 222 -18.94 -3.00 -18.16
N LEU A 223 -17.71 -2.59 -18.45
CA LEU A 223 -16.70 -3.47 -19.05
C LEU A 223 -16.38 -4.67 -18.14
N THR A 224 -16.35 -4.42 -16.82
CA THR A 224 -16.10 -5.45 -15.82
C THR A 224 -17.24 -6.47 -15.77
N LEU A 225 -18.49 -6.01 -15.76
CA LEU A 225 -19.66 -6.88 -15.73
C LEU A 225 -19.75 -7.76 -16.99
N GLN A 226 -19.48 -7.19 -18.17
CA GLN A 226 -19.42 -7.95 -19.42
C GLN A 226 -18.37 -9.08 -19.40
N LYS A 227 -17.28 -8.88 -18.66
CA LYS A 227 -16.15 -9.82 -18.58
C LYS A 227 -16.19 -10.71 -17.34
N LEU A 228 -17.12 -10.51 -16.41
CA LEU A 228 -17.10 -11.10 -15.07
C LEU A 228 -17.00 -12.63 -15.11
N GLU A 229 -17.81 -13.27 -15.96
CA GLU A 229 -17.79 -14.73 -16.11
C GLU A 229 -16.44 -15.24 -16.62
N GLY A 230 -15.87 -14.56 -17.62
CA GLY A 230 -14.55 -14.88 -18.17
C GLY A 230 -13.42 -14.70 -17.13
N ILE A 231 -13.51 -13.65 -16.32
CA ILE A 231 -12.55 -13.38 -15.24
C ILE A 231 -12.64 -14.50 -14.18
N ILE A 232 -13.83 -14.89 -13.75
CA ILE A 232 -14.02 -15.99 -12.78
C ILE A 232 -13.48 -17.31 -13.33
N LYS A 233 -13.80 -17.65 -14.59
CA LYS A 233 -13.26 -18.84 -15.27
C LYS A 233 -11.73 -18.82 -15.36
N SER A 234 -11.13 -17.65 -15.62
CA SER A 234 -9.66 -17.51 -15.68
C SER A 234 -8.96 -17.78 -14.34
N LYS A 235 -9.69 -17.73 -13.22
CA LYS A 235 -9.20 -18.08 -11.88
C LYS A 235 -9.38 -19.57 -11.55
N ASN A 236 -9.69 -20.41 -12.53
CA ASN A 236 -9.99 -21.84 -12.37
C ASN A 236 -11.18 -22.10 -11.42
N ILE A 237 -12.18 -21.22 -11.46
CA ILE A 237 -13.41 -21.34 -10.66
C ILE A 237 -14.53 -21.85 -11.58
N GLU A 238 -15.13 -22.98 -11.21
CA GLU A 238 -16.29 -23.55 -11.88
C GLU A 238 -17.60 -22.99 -11.29
N MET A 239 -18.52 -22.57 -12.15
CA MET A 239 -19.86 -22.16 -11.72
C MET A 239 -20.80 -23.37 -11.72
N VAL A 240 -21.52 -23.58 -10.62
CA VAL A 240 -22.44 -24.71 -10.45
C VAL A 240 -23.85 -24.23 -10.13
N THR A 241 -24.83 -24.83 -10.80
CA THR A 241 -26.25 -24.59 -10.55
C THR A 241 -26.64 -25.07 -9.15
N GLY A 242 -27.28 -24.19 -8.37
CA GLY A 242 -27.70 -24.44 -6.99
C GLY A 242 -29.05 -25.14 -6.87
N GLU A 243 -29.32 -26.13 -7.72
CA GLU A 243 -30.57 -26.89 -7.69
C GLU A 243 -30.52 -28.02 -6.66
N TYR A 244 -31.61 -28.18 -5.90
CA TYR A 244 -31.77 -29.29 -4.97
C TYR A 244 -32.03 -30.59 -5.74
N ARG A 245 -31.18 -31.59 -5.52
CA ARG A 245 -31.40 -32.93 -6.06
C ARG A 245 -32.23 -33.75 -5.08
N LYS A 246 -33.33 -34.35 -5.55
CA LYS A 246 -34.26 -35.15 -4.71
C LYS A 246 -33.57 -36.26 -3.91
N GLU A 247 -32.49 -36.82 -4.43
CA GLU A 247 -31.70 -37.88 -3.78
C GLU A 247 -30.94 -37.37 -2.54
N GLU A 248 -30.68 -36.07 -2.46
CA GLU A 248 -29.95 -35.38 -1.40
C GLU A 248 -30.87 -34.89 -0.27
N ASP A 249 -32.20 -34.90 -0.46
CA ASP A 249 -33.20 -34.37 0.50
C ASP A 249 -33.12 -35.04 1.88
N LYS A 250 -32.71 -36.31 1.95
CA LYS A 250 -32.47 -37.02 3.22
C LYS A 250 -31.33 -36.44 4.08
N TYR A 251 -30.51 -35.56 3.52
CA TYR A 251 -29.41 -34.87 4.20
C TYR A 251 -29.71 -33.37 4.33
N GLN A 252 -30.98 -32.98 4.26
CA GLN A 252 -31.38 -31.59 4.46
C GLN A 252 -31.10 -31.15 5.90
N ILE A 253 -30.49 -29.97 6.03
CA ILE A 253 -30.41 -29.25 7.30
C ILE A 253 -31.68 -28.43 7.50
N ASP A 254 -32.09 -28.22 8.75
CA ASP A 254 -33.18 -27.31 9.06
C ASP A 254 -32.75 -25.87 8.71
N GLU A 255 -33.21 -25.37 7.57
CA GLU A 255 -32.88 -24.03 7.07
C GLU A 255 -33.47 -22.92 7.95
N VAL A 256 -34.59 -23.19 8.66
CA VAL A 256 -35.20 -22.24 9.59
C VAL A 256 -34.36 -22.14 10.86
N GLU A 257 -33.91 -23.28 11.39
CA GLU A 257 -33.02 -23.33 12.54
C GLU A 257 -31.65 -22.70 12.21
N LEU A 258 -31.09 -23.01 11.04
CA LEU A 258 -29.85 -22.38 10.56
C LEU A 258 -29.99 -20.86 10.45
N ARG A 259 -31.10 -20.37 9.87
CA ARG A 259 -31.40 -18.94 9.79
C ARG A 259 -31.42 -18.31 11.19
N ASN A 260 -32.11 -18.93 12.14
CA ASN A 260 -32.21 -18.44 13.51
C ASN A 260 -30.86 -18.45 14.23
N ALA A 261 -30.03 -19.48 14.04
CA ALA A 261 -28.68 -19.57 14.58
C ALA A 261 -27.77 -18.45 14.03
N ILE A 262 -27.83 -18.19 12.71
CA ILE A 262 -27.09 -17.10 12.07
C ILE A 262 -27.51 -15.74 12.64
N ILE A 263 -28.82 -15.49 12.76
CA ILE A 263 -29.36 -14.24 13.32
C ILE A 263 -28.90 -14.04 14.76
N LYS A 264 -28.96 -15.09 15.57
CA LYS A 264 -28.47 -15.06 16.95
C LYS A 264 -26.98 -14.66 17.01
N LYS A 265 -26.13 -15.29 16.20
CA LYS A 265 -24.70 -14.95 16.14
C LYS A 265 -24.41 -13.55 15.61
N TYR A 266 -25.16 -13.08 14.61
CA TYR A 266 -25.01 -11.73 14.08
C TYR A 266 -25.42 -10.67 15.13
N ASN A 267 -26.46 -10.93 15.92
CA ASN A 267 -26.85 -10.07 17.05
C ASN A 267 -25.80 -10.04 18.18
N GLU A 268 -25.22 -11.19 18.52
CA GLU A 268 -24.17 -11.28 19.56
C GLU A 268 -22.90 -10.51 19.17
N THR A 269 -22.55 -10.54 17.89
CA THR A 269 -21.31 -9.92 17.38
C THR A 269 -21.50 -8.46 16.95
N ASN A 270 -22.72 -8.04 16.59
CA ASN A 270 -23.01 -6.68 16.16
C ASN A 270 -24.23 -6.09 16.89
N TYR A 271 -23.97 -5.26 17.90
CA TYR A 271 -24.99 -4.56 18.70
C TYR A 271 -25.94 -3.66 17.87
N ARG A 272 -25.61 -3.36 16.60
CA ARG A 272 -26.42 -2.57 15.68
C ARG A 272 -26.99 -3.40 14.52
N PHE A 273 -27.09 -4.71 14.68
CA PHE A 273 -27.66 -5.58 13.66
C PHE A 273 -29.15 -5.27 13.45
N GLU A 274 -29.51 -4.88 12.23
CA GLU A 274 -30.90 -4.69 11.82
C GLU A 274 -31.28 -5.84 10.89
N GLU A 275 -31.97 -6.85 11.42
CA GLU A 275 -32.30 -8.09 10.71
C GLU A 275 -33.02 -7.82 9.37
N TRP A 276 -33.97 -6.89 9.36
CA TRP A 276 -34.77 -6.56 8.17
C TRP A 276 -33.91 -6.03 7.00
N LYS A 277 -32.80 -5.32 7.29
CA LYS A 277 -31.86 -4.83 6.26
C LYS A 277 -30.98 -5.94 5.68
N LYS A 278 -30.91 -7.09 6.35
CA LYS A 278 -30.00 -8.19 6.04
C LYS A 278 -30.71 -9.47 5.63
N LYS A 279 -32.04 -9.48 5.57
CA LYS A 279 -32.84 -10.67 5.25
C LYS A 279 -32.37 -11.37 3.98
N ASP A 280 -32.27 -10.65 2.87
CA ASP A 280 -31.87 -11.25 1.58
C ASP A 280 -30.43 -11.80 1.59
N VAL A 281 -29.54 -11.18 2.37
CA VAL A 281 -28.15 -11.66 2.55
C VAL A 281 -28.14 -12.94 3.37
N ILE A 282 -28.90 -12.98 4.47
CA ILE A 282 -29.02 -14.16 5.33
C ILE A 282 -29.65 -15.33 4.55
N ASP A 283 -30.69 -15.07 3.76
CA ASP A 283 -31.36 -16.12 3.01
C ASP A 283 -30.42 -16.72 1.93
N LYS A 284 -29.53 -15.91 1.35
CA LYS A 284 -28.45 -16.39 0.45
C LYS A 284 -27.38 -17.18 1.20
N ASP A 285 -26.92 -16.70 2.36
CA ASP A 285 -25.97 -17.40 3.23
C ASP A 285 -26.52 -18.80 3.61
N VAL A 286 -27.77 -18.85 4.07
CA VAL A 286 -28.49 -20.08 4.41
C VAL A 286 -28.53 -21.02 3.22
N ARG A 287 -28.90 -20.52 2.03
CA ARG A 287 -28.99 -21.35 0.82
C ARG A 287 -27.65 -21.99 0.45
N SER A 288 -26.56 -21.20 0.43
CA SER A 288 -25.22 -21.71 0.07
C SER A 288 -24.71 -22.76 1.06
N VAL A 289 -24.91 -22.52 2.36
CA VAL A 289 -24.55 -23.49 3.41
C VAL A 289 -25.41 -24.75 3.31
N ALA A 290 -26.73 -24.60 3.13
CA ALA A 290 -27.65 -25.72 3.04
C ALA A 290 -27.40 -26.60 1.80
N LEU A 291 -27.02 -26.01 0.66
CA LEU A 291 -26.59 -26.74 -0.53
C LEU A 291 -25.31 -27.54 -0.27
N THR A 292 -24.32 -26.91 0.37
CA THR A 292 -23.05 -27.58 0.68
C THR A 292 -23.25 -28.72 1.67
N HIS A 293 -24.06 -28.49 2.71
CA HIS A 293 -24.38 -29.50 3.72
C HIS A 293 -25.06 -30.72 3.09
N ARG A 294 -26.06 -30.52 2.22
CA ARG A 294 -26.74 -31.60 1.49
C ARG A 294 -25.74 -32.44 0.68
N LYS A 295 -24.86 -31.79 -0.10
CA LYS A 295 -23.80 -32.46 -0.88
C LYS A 295 -22.80 -33.21 -0.01
N LYS A 296 -22.57 -32.74 1.22
CA LYS A 296 -21.68 -33.40 2.16
C LYS A 296 -22.19 -34.78 2.55
N HIS A 297 -23.49 -35.09 2.42
CA HIS A 297 -24.04 -36.45 2.63
C HIS A 297 -23.62 -37.13 3.95
N ASN A 298 -23.45 -36.38 5.04
CA ASN A 298 -22.85 -36.84 6.31
C ASN A 298 -21.38 -37.32 6.24
N LEU A 299 -20.61 -36.90 5.23
CA LEU A 299 -19.15 -37.10 5.12
C LEU A 299 -18.39 -36.16 6.08
N PHE A 300 -18.70 -36.24 7.37
CA PHE A 300 -17.97 -35.54 8.41
C PHE A 300 -16.73 -36.35 8.77
N SER A 301 -15.59 -35.83 8.36
CA SER A 301 -14.30 -36.50 8.48
C SER A 301 -13.30 -35.59 9.18
N THR A 302 -12.34 -36.18 9.89
CA THR A 302 -11.18 -35.49 10.45
C THR A 302 -10.11 -35.18 9.39
N SER A 303 -10.21 -35.81 8.22
CA SER A 303 -9.30 -35.64 7.07
C SER A 303 -9.95 -34.82 5.96
N LEU A 304 -9.18 -33.86 5.43
CA LEU A 304 -9.63 -32.87 4.44
C LEU A 304 -10.02 -33.53 3.11
N SER A 305 -9.21 -34.47 2.63
CA SER A 305 -9.46 -35.26 1.41
C SER A 305 -10.80 -36.01 1.44
N LYS A 306 -11.19 -36.50 2.62
CA LYS A 306 -12.42 -37.28 2.84
C LYS A 306 -13.65 -36.38 3.07
N SER A 307 -13.45 -35.10 3.38
CA SER A 307 -14.51 -34.11 3.63
C SER A 307 -15.30 -33.75 2.37
N ARG A 308 -14.66 -33.85 1.19
CA ARG A 308 -15.16 -33.66 -0.19
C ARG A 308 -15.83 -32.33 -0.54
N TYR A 309 -16.61 -31.73 0.33
CA TYR A 309 -17.38 -30.50 0.08
C TYR A 309 -17.20 -29.53 1.24
N ILE A 310 -16.78 -28.31 0.92
CA ILE A 310 -16.50 -27.23 1.88
C ILE A 310 -17.04 -25.92 1.30
N PHE A 311 -17.83 -25.20 2.07
CA PHE A 311 -18.18 -23.81 1.83
C PHE A 311 -17.19 -22.92 2.59
N MET A 312 -16.49 -22.05 1.86
CA MET A 312 -15.50 -21.15 2.44
C MET A 312 -16.08 -19.73 2.51
N THR A 313 -16.13 -19.17 3.71
CA THR A 313 -16.58 -17.78 3.97
C THR A 313 -15.50 -16.96 4.68
N SER A 314 -15.59 -15.63 4.62
CA SER A 314 -14.80 -14.76 5.50
C SER A 314 -15.54 -14.36 6.78
N ASN A 315 -16.78 -14.82 6.94
CA ASN A 315 -17.64 -14.51 8.08
C ASN A 315 -17.54 -15.59 9.16
N ALA A 316 -16.78 -15.30 10.22
CA ALA A 316 -16.62 -16.21 11.35
C ALA A 316 -17.94 -16.52 12.08
N SER A 317 -18.89 -15.57 12.12
CA SER A 317 -20.19 -15.78 12.75
C SER A 317 -21.04 -16.80 11.96
N LEU A 318 -20.97 -16.77 10.63
CA LEU A 318 -21.64 -17.75 9.77
C LEU A 318 -21.07 -19.16 9.94
N ALA A 319 -19.73 -19.28 9.91
CA ALA A 319 -19.05 -20.56 10.14
C ALA A 319 -19.34 -21.12 11.54
N SER A 320 -19.36 -20.25 12.56
CA SER A 320 -19.68 -20.63 13.94
C SER A 320 -21.14 -21.09 14.10
N ALA A 321 -22.10 -20.36 13.52
CA ALA A 321 -23.52 -20.73 13.58
C ALA A 321 -23.77 -22.10 12.92
N THR A 322 -23.16 -22.30 11.74
CA THR A 322 -23.26 -23.57 11.01
C THR A 322 -22.68 -24.72 11.83
N ARG A 323 -21.49 -24.52 12.42
CA ARG A 323 -20.82 -25.53 13.26
C ARG A 323 -21.64 -25.92 14.48
N GLU A 324 -22.25 -24.95 15.17
CA GLU A 324 -23.07 -25.22 16.35
C GLU A 324 -24.26 -26.10 15.99
N LEU A 325 -24.97 -25.77 14.91
CA LEU A 325 -26.10 -26.54 14.41
C LEU A 325 -25.68 -27.96 13.96
N GLU A 326 -24.62 -28.06 13.17
CA GLU A 326 -24.10 -29.36 12.72
C GLU A 326 -23.68 -30.26 13.88
N ARG A 327 -23.13 -29.68 14.96
CA ARG A 327 -22.72 -30.42 16.16
C ARG A 327 -23.91 -30.95 16.96
N GLU A 328 -25.03 -30.23 16.99
CA GLU A 328 -26.25 -30.64 17.68
C GLU A 328 -26.96 -31.82 16.99
N ASN A 329 -26.71 -32.01 15.69
CA ASN A 329 -27.13 -33.21 14.95
C ASN A 329 -26.35 -34.44 15.44
N LYS A 330 -27.06 -35.31 16.19
CA LYS A 330 -26.52 -36.45 16.95
C LYS A 330 -25.64 -37.37 16.09
N GLY A 331 -24.39 -37.60 16.52
CA GLY A 331 -23.52 -38.68 16.01
C GLY A 331 -22.16 -38.24 15.44
N ILE A 332 -21.90 -36.93 15.36
CA ILE A 332 -20.64 -36.41 14.81
C ILE A 332 -19.56 -36.37 15.90
N LYS A 333 -18.38 -36.95 15.61
CA LYS A 333 -17.22 -36.95 16.52
C LYS A 333 -16.70 -35.52 16.72
N ASN A 334 -16.11 -35.25 17.89
CA ASN A 334 -15.31 -34.03 18.08
C ASN A 334 -14.14 -34.03 17.07
N ASN A 335 -13.85 -32.86 16.49
CA ASN A 335 -12.75 -32.57 15.54
C ASN A 335 -12.99 -32.97 14.07
N VAL A 336 -14.23 -33.00 13.59
CA VAL A 336 -14.50 -33.13 12.15
C VAL A 336 -14.35 -31.80 11.39
N ILE A 337 -14.22 -31.91 10.08
CA ILE A 337 -14.28 -30.79 9.15
C ILE A 337 -15.74 -30.52 8.80
N TRP A 338 -16.22 -29.36 9.25
CA TRP A 338 -17.60 -28.88 9.07
C TRP A 338 -17.93 -28.56 7.60
N SER A 339 -19.21 -28.35 7.28
CA SER A 339 -19.59 -27.95 5.91
C SER A 339 -19.15 -26.53 5.58
N CYS A 340 -19.12 -25.64 6.58
CA CYS A 340 -18.73 -24.24 6.45
C CYS A 340 -17.45 -23.97 7.25
N LEU A 341 -16.42 -23.46 6.58
CA LEU A 341 -15.16 -23.05 7.19
C LEU A 341 -14.89 -21.58 6.86
N THR A 342 -14.19 -20.90 7.77
CA THR A 342 -13.59 -19.62 7.41
C THR A 342 -12.38 -19.82 6.49
N ASP A 343 -12.09 -18.83 5.66
CA ASP A 343 -10.83 -18.69 4.93
C ASP A 343 -9.59 -18.75 5.85
N ILE A 344 -9.71 -18.26 7.08
CA ILE A 344 -8.67 -18.39 8.11
C ILE A 344 -8.49 -19.85 8.50
N GLU A 345 -9.56 -20.57 8.83
CA GLU A 345 -9.51 -21.97 9.23
C GLU A 345 -8.98 -22.87 8.11
N LEU A 346 -9.55 -22.76 6.91
CA LEU A 346 -9.10 -23.55 5.76
C LEU A 346 -7.66 -23.21 5.40
N GLY A 347 -7.32 -21.92 5.27
CA GLY A 347 -5.95 -21.49 4.99
C GLY A 347 -4.95 -22.00 6.02
N THR A 348 -5.35 -22.04 7.30
CA THR A 348 -4.52 -22.58 8.39
C THR A 348 -4.31 -24.10 8.26
N ILE A 349 -5.36 -24.86 7.95
CA ILE A 349 -5.28 -26.32 7.75
C ILE A 349 -4.38 -26.65 6.56
N LEU A 350 -4.56 -25.99 5.41
CA LEU A 350 -3.76 -26.22 4.20
C LEU A 350 -2.29 -25.93 4.44
N TRP A 351 -2.03 -24.87 5.20
CA TRP A 351 -0.67 -24.42 5.50
C TRP A 351 0.06 -25.32 6.52
N LEU A 352 -0.60 -25.87 7.55
CA LEU A 352 0.04 -26.85 8.45
C LEU A 352 0.66 -28.04 7.70
N ASN A 353 0.18 -28.30 6.48
CA ASN A 353 0.66 -29.35 5.59
C ASN A 353 1.66 -28.86 4.53
N SER A 354 1.98 -27.56 4.49
CA SER A 354 2.91 -26.94 3.53
C SER A 354 3.64 -25.72 4.16
N PRO A 355 4.60 -25.95 5.07
CA PRO A 355 5.24 -24.89 5.86
C PRO A 355 6.00 -23.85 5.04
N GLU A 356 6.54 -24.18 3.86
CA GLU A 356 7.32 -23.24 3.04
C GLU A 356 6.48 -22.08 2.49
N GLN A 357 5.17 -22.28 2.33
CA GLN A 357 4.25 -21.26 1.82
C GLN A 357 3.65 -20.38 2.95
N ILE A 358 4.07 -20.61 4.21
CA ILE A 358 3.57 -19.92 5.41
C ILE A 358 3.73 -18.41 5.35
N VAL A 359 4.93 -17.96 5.02
CA VAL A 359 5.36 -16.59 5.28
C VAL A 359 4.65 -15.68 4.30
N ASN A 360 4.59 -16.05 3.02
CA ASN A 360 4.06 -15.19 1.97
C ASN A 360 2.56 -14.93 2.16
N TYR A 361 1.74 -15.99 2.24
CA TYR A 361 0.29 -15.84 2.41
C TYR A 361 -0.07 -15.06 3.67
N ASN A 362 0.52 -15.42 4.81
CA ASN A 362 0.23 -14.73 6.05
C ASN A 362 0.77 -13.30 6.06
N THR A 363 1.90 -13.02 5.40
CA THR A 363 2.41 -11.65 5.22
C THR A 363 1.43 -10.83 4.42
N ARG A 364 1.00 -11.31 3.25
CA ARG A 364 0.04 -10.58 2.39
C ARG A 364 -1.30 -10.38 3.07
N ARG A 365 -1.79 -11.41 3.76
CA ARG A 365 -3.03 -11.30 4.55
C ARG A 365 -2.88 -10.30 5.68
N LEU A 366 -1.77 -10.33 6.43
CA LEU A 366 -1.50 -9.38 7.49
C LEU A 366 -1.43 -7.95 6.96
N LEU A 367 -0.77 -7.74 5.81
CA LEU A 367 -0.75 -6.46 5.13
C LEU A 367 -2.16 -6.00 4.74
N ALA A 368 -2.99 -6.89 4.18
CA ALA A 368 -4.37 -6.57 3.84
C ALA A 368 -5.21 -6.19 5.06
N CYS A 369 -5.08 -6.92 6.17
CA CYS A 369 -5.72 -6.59 7.44
C CYS A 369 -5.24 -5.25 8.00
N CYS A 370 -3.95 -4.97 7.93
CA CYS A 370 -3.37 -3.69 8.34
C CYS A 370 -3.92 -2.55 7.47
N THR A 371 -3.98 -2.72 6.14
CA THR A 371 -4.57 -1.72 5.23
C THR A 371 -6.03 -1.46 5.57
N GLN A 372 -6.81 -2.49 5.88
CA GLN A 372 -8.19 -2.34 6.32
C GLN A 372 -8.30 -1.63 7.68
N ALA A 373 -7.40 -1.92 8.62
CA ALA A 373 -7.38 -1.26 9.92
C ALA A 373 -6.96 0.22 9.85
N LEU A 374 -6.23 0.60 8.80
CA LEU A 374 -5.91 2.00 8.48
C LEU A 374 -7.07 2.76 7.85
N GLN A 375 -8.20 2.11 7.57
CA GLN A 375 -9.43 2.78 7.16
C GLN A 375 -10.23 3.23 8.40
N PRO A 376 -10.91 4.38 8.33
CA PRO A 376 -11.73 4.87 9.43
C PRO A 376 -12.92 3.96 9.68
N ASP A 377 -13.21 3.72 10.95
CA ASP A 377 -14.46 3.07 11.32
C ASP A 377 -15.68 3.96 10.99
N ASN A 378 -16.86 3.35 10.94
CA ASN A 378 -18.10 4.05 10.59
C ASN A 378 -18.42 5.22 11.54
N ARG A 379 -17.98 5.16 12.80
CA ARG A 379 -18.27 6.20 13.80
C ARG A 379 -17.40 7.43 13.51
N LEU A 380 -16.10 7.25 13.34
CA LEU A 380 -15.17 8.32 12.99
C LEU A 380 -15.56 8.95 11.65
N ARG A 381 -15.86 8.12 10.64
CA ARG A 381 -16.29 8.58 9.31
C ARG A 381 -17.59 9.40 9.40
N SER A 382 -18.55 8.97 10.22
CA SER A 382 -19.80 9.72 10.43
C SER A 382 -19.57 11.08 11.08
N LEU A 383 -18.69 11.15 12.09
CA LEU A 383 -18.34 12.41 12.74
C LEU A 383 -17.66 13.37 11.76
N PHE A 384 -16.73 12.86 10.95
CA PHE A 384 -16.02 13.64 9.95
C PHE A 384 -16.97 14.21 8.88
N ILE A 385 -17.83 13.37 8.29
CA ILE A 385 -18.79 13.81 7.26
C ILE A 385 -19.81 14.80 7.83
N ALA A 386 -20.33 14.56 9.03
CA ALA A 386 -21.26 15.49 9.67
C ALA A 386 -20.65 16.87 9.88
N GLU A 387 -19.35 16.95 10.16
CA GLU A 387 -18.64 18.22 10.29
C GLU A 387 -18.35 18.87 8.93
N LEU A 388 -17.97 18.08 7.91
CA LEU A 388 -17.83 18.57 6.53
C LEU A 388 -19.14 19.18 6.01
N GLU A 389 -20.29 18.56 6.30
CA GLU A 389 -21.60 19.08 5.89
C GLU A 389 -21.94 20.42 6.56
N LYS A 390 -21.58 20.61 7.84
CA LYS A 390 -21.75 21.91 8.51
C LYS A 390 -20.89 22.97 7.83
N LYS A 391 -19.60 22.69 7.61
CA LYS A 391 -18.67 23.63 6.97
C LYS A 391 -19.05 23.98 5.54
N LYS A 392 -19.65 23.02 4.82
CA LYS A 392 -20.27 23.27 3.51
C LYS A 392 -21.47 24.22 3.61
N LYS A 393 -22.38 24.00 4.56
CA LYS A 393 -23.54 24.89 4.79
C LYS A 393 -23.10 26.31 5.18
N ASP A 394 -22.04 26.42 5.97
CA ASP A 394 -21.46 27.68 6.41
C ASP A 394 -20.55 28.33 5.34
N LYS A 395 -20.49 27.76 4.12
CA LYS A 395 -19.66 28.22 2.98
C LYS A 395 -18.16 28.32 3.29
N THR A 396 -17.68 27.59 4.28
CA THR A 396 -16.25 27.51 4.62
C THR A 396 -15.49 26.63 3.62
N PHE A 397 -16.14 25.62 3.05
CA PHE A 397 -15.61 24.78 1.99
C PHE A 397 -16.42 24.91 0.71
N THR A 398 -15.72 24.85 -0.43
CA THR A 398 -16.36 24.71 -1.74
C THR A 398 -16.94 23.30 -1.92
N GLU A 399 -17.76 23.11 -2.96
CA GLU A 399 -18.30 21.79 -3.31
C GLU A 399 -17.17 20.80 -3.63
N ASP A 400 -16.14 21.24 -4.34
CA ASP A 400 -15.01 20.43 -4.74
C ASP A 400 -14.14 20.05 -3.53
N GLU A 401 -13.90 20.99 -2.61
CA GLU A 401 -13.16 20.72 -1.36
C GLU A 401 -13.92 19.74 -0.46
N TYR A 402 -15.23 19.93 -0.34
CA TYR A 402 -16.11 19.00 0.38
C TYR A 402 -16.02 17.60 -0.21
N ASN A 403 -16.17 17.46 -1.54
CA ASN A 403 -16.13 16.16 -2.21
C ASN A 403 -14.75 15.52 -2.12
N PHE A 404 -13.69 16.30 -2.27
CA PHE A 404 -12.32 15.83 -2.13
C PHE A 404 -12.04 15.29 -0.72
N LEU A 405 -12.33 16.08 0.33
CA LEU A 405 -12.11 15.65 1.72
C LEU A 405 -12.98 14.43 2.09
N LYS A 406 -14.17 14.31 1.48
CA LYS A 406 -15.12 13.21 1.73
C LYS A 406 -14.59 11.86 1.23
N VAL A 407 -13.83 11.81 0.13
CA VAL A 407 -13.51 10.55 -0.57
C VAL A 407 -12.02 10.31 -0.80
N HIS A 408 -11.20 11.35 -0.85
CA HIS A 408 -9.81 11.20 -1.31
C HIS A 408 -8.94 10.53 -0.25
N GLY A 409 -8.17 9.51 -0.65
CA GLY A 409 -7.36 8.69 0.26
C GLY A 409 -6.37 9.49 1.11
N ILE A 410 -5.77 10.56 0.57
CA ILE A 410 -4.87 11.45 1.32
C ILE A 410 -5.60 12.12 2.51
N ALA A 411 -6.82 12.63 2.28
CA ALA A 411 -7.59 13.28 3.33
C ALA A 411 -8.00 12.28 4.42
N ILE A 412 -8.40 11.08 4.01
CA ILE A 412 -8.72 9.97 4.92
C ILE A 412 -7.48 9.55 5.73
N GLY A 413 -6.32 9.46 5.09
CA GLY A 413 -5.05 9.16 5.74
C GLY A 413 -4.69 10.19 6.82
N LEU A 414 -4.75 11.48 6.49
CA LEU A 414 -4.49 12.56 7.44
C LEU A 414 -5.50 12.61 8.59
N MET A 415 -6.77 12.31 8.33
CA MET A 415 -7.78 12.15 9.38
C MET A 415 -7.40 11.01 10.33
N MET A 416 -7.02 9.86 9.78
CA MET A 416 -6.59 8.71 10.56
C MET A 416 -5.35 9.03 11.38
N ASP A 417 -4.39 9.78 10.83
CA ASP A 417 -3.17 10.19 11.52
C ASP A 417 -3.46 11.13 12.69
N LYS A 418 -4.28 12.16 12.47
CA LYS A 418 -4.59 13.16 13.49
C LYS A 418 -5.50 12.63 14.60
N THR A 419 -6.35 11.64 14.30
CA THR A 419 -7.27 11.03 15.28
C THR A 419 -6.74 9.73 15.87
N LEU A 420 -5.64 9.20 15.34
CA LEU A 420 -5.15 7.85 15.62
C LEU A 420 -6.26 6.81 15.39
N GLY A 421 -7.12 7.03 14.39
CA GLY A 421 -8.29 6.19 14.10
C GLY A 421 -9.30 6.08 15.24
N ASP A 422 -9.21 6.90 16.30
CA ASP A 422 -10.14 6.90 17.41
C ASP A 422 -11.22 7.97 17.24
N PRO A 423 -12.51 7.58 17.12
CA PRO A 423 -13.61 8.53 17.08
C PRO A 423 -13.62 9.52 18.26
N ASP A 424 -13.10 9.14 19.42
CA ASP A 424 -13.10 10.00 20.62
C ASP A 424 -12.02 11.10 20.54
N ASN A 425 -11.03 10.95 19.66
CA ASN A 425 -10.02 11.98 19.38
C ASN A 425 -10.48 12.96 18.28
N PHE A 426 -11.65 12.77 17.68
CA PHE A 426 -12.18 13.68 16.68
C PHE A 426 -12.50 15.06 17.26
N TYR A 427 -12.19 16.13 16.51
CA TYR A 427 -12.50 17.51 16.89
C TYR A 427 -12.96 18.37 15.70
N PRO A 428 -13.81 19.40 15.91
CA PRO A 428 -14.46 20.15 14.82
C PRO A 428 -13.54 20.88 13.83
N LYS A 429 -12.32 21.24 14.27
CA LYS A 429 -11.34 21.95 13.44
C LYS A 429 -10.54 21.02 12.50
N LEU A 430 -10.65 19.72 12.71
CA LEU A 430 -9.86 18.71 12.01
C LEU A 430 -9.97 18.82 10.48
N PRO A 431 -11.16 18.98 9.87
CA PRO A 431 -11.25 19.06 8.41
C PRO A 431 -10.49 20.23 7.79
N GLU A 432 -10.45 21.38 8.48
CA GLU A 432 -9.74 22.58 8.01
C GLU A 432 -8.22 22.37 8.11
N GLU A 433 -7.75 21.75 9.19
CA GLU A 433 -6.34 21.44 9.36
C GLU A 433 -5.85 20.44 8.32
N ILE A 434 -6.67 19.45 7.94
CA ILE A 434 -6.36 18.53 6.85
C ILE A 434 -6.27 19.29 5.52
N LEU A 435 -7.23 20.16 5.20
CA LEU A 435 -7.22 20.91 3.95
C LEU A 435 -5.99 21.84 3.84
N GLU A 436 -5.66 22.54 4.93
CA GLU A 436 -4.48 23.42 4.98
C GLU A 436 -3.17 22.63 4.84
N GLU A 437 -3.06 21.44 5.44
CA GLU A 437 -1.88 20.58 5.30
C GLU A 437 -1.72 20.06 3.87
N ILE A 438 -2.83 19.66 3.22
CA ILE A 438 -2.82 19.23 1.81
C ILE A 438 -2.40 20.39 0.90
N ARG A 439 -2.90 21.60 1.14
CA ARG A 439 -2.50 22.80 0.38
C ARG A 439 -1.01 23.12 0.58
N ALA A 440 -0.53 23.09 1.82
CA ALA A 440 0.88 23.33 2.13
C ALA A 440 1.80 22.30 1.45
N ALA A 441 1.42 21.03 1.46
CA ALA A 441 2.15 19.97 0.76
C ALA A 441 2.16 20.15 -0.76
N ALA A 442 1.03 20.55 -1.35
CA ALA A 442 0.94 20.81 -2.79
C ALA A 442 1.78 22.02 -3.23
N ILE A 443 1.91 23.05 -2.39
CA ILE A 443 2.77 24.20 -2.64
C ILE A 443 4.25 23.77 -2.60
N LYS A 444 4.64 23.06 -1.54
CA LYS A 444 6.01 22.55 -1.36
C LYS A 444 6.44 21.63 -2.51
N GLY A 445 5.54 20.75 -2.97
CA GLY A 445 5.81 19.87 -4.13
C GLY A 445 6.03 20.63 -5.44
N LYS A 446 5.25 21.70 -5.69
CA LYS A 446 5.46 22.57 -6.87
C LYS A 446 6.77 23.35 -6.79
N GLU A 447 7.15 23.79 -5.60
CA GLU A 447 8.44 24.46 -5.37
C GLU A 447 9.61 23.50 -5.61
N GLU A 448 9.53 22.26 -5.08
CA GLU A 448 10.54 21.22 -5.30
C GLU A 448 10.66 20.81 -6.79
N GLU A 449 9.53 20.67 -7.50
CA GLU A 449 9.54 20.38 -8.95
C GLU A 449 10.10 21.54 -9.78
N SER A 450 9.86 22.78 -9.34
CA SER A 450 10.43 23.98 -9.99
C SER A 450 11.94 24.08 -9.77
N ILE A 451 12.41 23.78 -8.56
CA ILE A 451 13.85 23.72 -8.23
C ILE A 451 14.54 22.62 -9.04
N ALA A 452 13.95 21.42 -9.13
CA ALA A 452 14.50 20.32 -9.92
C ALA A 452 14.65 20.67 -11.42
N LYS A 453 13.69 21.42 -11.99
CA LYS A 453 13.78 21.92 -13.37
C LYS A 453 14.90 22.96 -13.55
N ILE A 454 15.16 23.79 -12.54
CA ILE A 454 16.26 24.75 -12.55
C ILE A 454 17.61 24.03 -12.47
N ASP A 455 17.74 23.04 -11.59
CA ASP A 455 18.96 22.23 -11.44
C ASP A 455 19.26 21.43 -12.71
N GLU A 456 18.25 20.84 -13.36
CA GLU A 456 18.42 20.19 -14.66
C GLU A 456 18.85 21.16 -15.75
N ALA A 457 18.29 22.38 -15.78
CA ALA A 457 18.66 23.39 -16.75
C ALA A 457 20.09 23.90 -16.53
N GLN A 458 20.51 24.07 -15.27
CA GLN A 458 21.89 24.43 -14.91
C GLN A 458 22.88 23.33 -15.30
N LYS A 459 22.56 22.07 -15.00
CA LYS A 459 23.41 20.93 -15.39
C LYS A 459 23.57 20.81 -16.90
N ARG A 460 22.50 21.01 -17.68
CA ARG A 460 22.59 21.05 -19.15
C ARG A 460 23.43 22.21 -19.66
N ALA A 461 23.39 23.37 -18.99
CA ALA A 461 24.21 24.52 -19.34
C ALA A 461 25.71 24.28 -19.02
N GLU A 462 26.01 23.62 -17.90
CA GLU A 462 27.36 23.22 -17.53
C GLU A 462 27.93 22.17 -18.51
N ASP A 463 27.15 21.15 -18.86
CA ASP A 463 27.54 20.13 -19.85
C ASP A 463 27.79 20.77 -21.23
N ALA A 464 26.97 21.73 -21.65
CA ALA A 464 27.17 22.46 -22.90
C ALA A 464 28.43 23.35 -22.87
N ASN A 465 28.71 24.02 -21.75
CA ASN A 465 29.95 24.79 -21.57
C ASN A 465 31.18 23.89 -21.60
N GLN A 466 31.12 22.73 -20.93
CA GLN A 466 32.24 21.78 -20.93
C GLN A 466 32.49 21.23 -22.33
N ALA A 467 31.43 20.87 -23.07
CA ALA A 467 31.54 20.45 -24.47
C ALA A 467 32.15 21.55 -25.38
N GLN A 468 31.82 22.82 -25.13
CA GLN A 468 32.41 23.95 -25.84
C GLN A 468 33.89 24.14 -25.52
N VAL A 469 34.30 23.96 -24.26
CA VAL A 469 35.71 24.01 -23.83
C VAL A 469 36.50 22.87 -24.48
N ASP A 470 35.97 21.65 -24.49
CA ASP A 470 36.61 20.49 -25.10
C ASP A 470 36.75 20.63 -26.62
N ALA A 471 35.75 21.23 -27.28
CA ALA A 471 35.82 21.56 -28.70
C ALA A 471 36.93 22.60 -28.99
N ASN A 472 37.04 23.65 -28.17
CA ASN A 472 38.07 24.66 -28.31
C ASN A 472 39.48 24.09 -28.10
N LEU A 473 39.66 23.19 -27.12
CA LEU A 473 40.94 22.49 -26.89
C LEU A 473 41.37 21.65 -28.10
N LYS A 474 40.43 20.91 -28.71
CA LYS A 474 40.71 20.14 -29.94
C LYS A 474 41.14 21.03 -31.11
N VAL A 475 40.52 22.21 -31.27
CA VAL A 475 40.92 23.18 -32.30
C VAL A 475 42.35 23.65 -32.08
N ILE A 476 42.72 23.97 -30.84
CA ILE A 476 44.09 24.36 -30.48
C ILE A 476 45.09 23.24 -30.78
N GLU A 477 44.80 22.00 -30.40
CA GLU A 477 45.69 20.86 -30.70
C GLU A 477 45.89 20.63 -32.22
N LEU A 478 44.85 20.82 -33.03
CA LEU A 478 44.94 20.70 -34.47
C LEU A 478 45.83 21.79 -35.08
N GLN A 479 45.69 23.03 -34.60
CA GLN A 479 46.53 24.16 -35.03
C GLN A 479 48.02 23.93 -34.67
N GLU A 480 48.30 23.39 -33.48
CA GLU A 480 49.67 23.05 -33.09
C GLU A 480 50.27 21.93 -33.95
N LYS A 481 49.48 20.90 -34.27
CA LYS A 481 49.89 19.82 -35.19
C LYS A 481 50.17 20.33 -36.60
N GLU A 482 49.34 21.21 -37.14
CA GLU A 482 49.58 21.83 -38.45
C GLU A 482 50.85 22.68 -38.46
N LYS A 483 51.06 23.49 -37.41
CA LYS A 483 52.28 24.29 -37.26
C LYS A 483 53.53 23.42 -37.18
N ALA A 484 53.49 22.32 -36.43
CA ALA A 484 54.57 21.35 -36.35
C ALA A 484 54.83 20.64 -37.70
N ARG A 485 53.78 20.31 -38.46
CA ARG A 485 53.89 19.72 -39.80
C ARG A 485 54.52 20.70 -40.79
N SER A 486 54.10 21.96 -40.78
CA SER A 486 54.67 23.03 -41.62
C SER A 486 56.16 23.23 -41.34
N ASN A 487 56.55 23.28 -40.05
CA ASN A 487 57.95 23.38 -39.65
C ASN A 487 58.80 22.20 -40.15
N ARG A 488 58.27 20.97 -40.10
CA ARG A 488 58.96 19.78 -40.63
C ARG A 488 59.13 19.83 -42.15
N LEU A 489 58.11 20.26 -42.89
CA LEU A 489 58.18 20.42 -44.34
C LEU A 489 59.21 21.48 -44.74
N ASN A 490 59.24 22.62 -44.04
CA ASN A 490 60.23 23.66 -44.26
C ASN A 490 61.67 23.16 -43.98
N ALA A 491 61.86 22.38 -42.92
CA ALA A 491 63.17 21.77 -42.61
C ALA A 491 63.62 20.76 -43.69
N LEU A 492 62.70 19.95 -44.23
CA LEU A 492 62.97 19.03 -45.34
C LEU A 492 63.31 19.80 -46.63
N ALA A 493 62.53 20.83 -46.97
CA ALA A 493 62.78 21.69 -48.11
C ALA A 493 64.17 22.35 -48.02
N HIS A 494 64.56 22.80 -46.83
CA HIS A 494 65.89 23.36 -46.59
C HIS A 494 67.01 22.32 -46.79
N LYS A 495 66.86 21.08 -46.30
CA LYS A 495 67.81 19.99 -46.53
C LYS A 495 67.94 19.60 -48.01
N ILE A 496 66.82 19.55 -48.74
CA ILE A 496 66.80 19.25 -50.17
C ILE A 496 67.50 20.36 -50.94
N SER A 497 67.20 21.63 -50.62
CA SER A 497 67.84 22.80 -51.23
C SER A 497 69.37 22.77 -51.06
N LEU A 498 69.87 22.43 -49.87
CA LEU A 498 71.31 22.28 -49.61
C LEU A 498 71.95 21.16 -50.44
N THR A 499 71.26 20.03 -50.60
CA THR A 499 71.74 18.90 -51.39
C THR A 499 71.80 19.26 -52.88
N ILE A 500 70.75 19.87 -53.42
CA ILE A 500 70.71 20.36 -54.81
C ILE A 500 71.83 21.37 -55.06
N SER A 501 72.04 22.29 -54.11
CA SER A 501 73.11 23.31 -54.21
C SER A 501 74.50 22.68 -54.26
N LYS A 502 74.76 21.64 -53.46
CA LYS A 502 76.02 20.88 -53.50
C LYS A 502 76.21 20.15 -54.83
N VAL A 503 75.17 19.49 -55.34
CA VAL A 503 75.22 18.77 -56.63
C VAL A 503 75.48 19.75 -57.77
N ALA A 504 74.79 20.89 -57.80
CA ALA A 504 74.99 21.93 -58.80
C ALA A 504 76.43 22.49 -58.77
N LEU A 505 77.00 22.70 -57.57
CA LEU A 505 78.37 23.16 -57.40
C LEU A 505 79.39 22.14 -57.91
N VAL A 506 79.19 20.85 -57.62
CA VAL A 506 80.04 19.77 -58.14
C VAL A 506 79.96 19.69 -59.66
N ALA A 507 78.75 19.78 -60.24
CA ALA A 507 78.57 19.79 -61.69
C ALA A 507 79.27 21.00 -62.34
N LEU A 508 79.18 22.19 -61.74
CA LEU A 508 79.86 23.40 -62.21
C LEU A 508 81.39 23.21 -62.21
N VAL A 509 81.95 22.65 -61.13
CA VAL A 509 83.39 22.36 -61.03
C VAL A 509 83.84 21.37 -62.11
N LEU A 510 83.05 20.32 -62.37
CA LEU A 510 83.33 19.35 -63.44
C LEU A 510 83.31 20.00 -64.83
N ILE A 511 82.36 20.91 -65.09
CA ILE A 511 82.30 21.67 -66.35
C ILE A 511 83.54 22.55 -66.50
N ILE A 512 83.96 23.25 -65.44
CA ILE A 512 85.17 24.09 -65.45
C ILE A 512 86.42 23.23 -65.73
N LEU A 513 86.55 22.07 -65.08
CA LEU A 513 87.65 21.14 -65.32
C LEU A 513 87.67 20.60 -66.75
N ALA A 514 86.50 20.27 -67.31
CA ALA A 514 86.38 19.84 -68.70
C ALA A 514 86.80 20.95 -69.68
N LEU A 515 86.41 22.20 -69.42
CA LEU A 515 86.83 23.35 -70.23
C LEU A 515 88.36 23.57 -70.15
N PHE A 516 88.95 23.48 -68.96
CA PHE A 516 90.41 23.55 -68.79
C PHE A 516 91.12 22.40 -69.52
N TYR A 517 90.57 21.19 -69.49
CA TYR A 517 91.12 20.04 -70.19
C TYR A 517 91.08 20.22 -71.71
N ILE A 518 89.97 20.71 -72.27
CA ILE A 518 89.84 21.04 -73.69
C ILE A 518 90.86 22.11 -74.09
N GLN A 519 90.99 23.20 -73.32
CA GLN A 519 92.01 24.23 -73.57
C GLN A 519 93.44 23.68 -73.53
N SER A 520 93.72 22.72 -72.63
CA SER A 520 95.04 22.10 -72.55
C SER A 520 95.33 21.20 -73.77
N LEU A 521 94.34 20.50 -74.31
CA LEU A 521 94.48 19.70 -75.53
C LEU A 521 94.74 20.58 -76.75
N ASP A 522 94.02 21.71 -76.89
CA ASP A 522 94.28 22.68 -77.96
C ASP A 522 95.71 23.24 -77.86
N TYR A 523 96.18 23.57 -76.65
CA TYR A 523 97.54 24.08 -76.43
C TYR A 523 98.64 23.06 -76.79
N PHE A 524 98.42 21.76 -76.56
CA PHE A 524 99.37 20.70 -76.93
C PHE A 524 99.30 20.31 -78.42
N SER A 525 98.12 20.41 -79.05
CA SER A 525 97.92 20.20 -80.49
C SER A 525 98.72 21.23 -81.32
N ASP A 526 98.68 22.51 -80.96
CA ASP A 526 99.38 23.56 -81.71
C ASP A 526 100.90 23.44 -81.66
N ARG A 527 101.46 22.87 -80.59
CA ARG A 527 102.93 22.68 -80.47
C ARG A 527 103.46 21.46 -81.20
N SER A 528 102.62 20.50 -81.56
CA SER A 528 103.07 19.28 -82.24
C SER A 528 103.16 19.43 -83.77
N ILE A 529 102.69 20.55 -84.35
CA ILE A 529 102.66 20.75 -85.82
C ILE A 529 103.76 21.68 -86.38
N LEU A 530 104.52 22.44 -85.58
CA LEU A 530 105.54 23.35 -86.15
C LEU A 530 106.90 23.32 -85.44
N LEU A 531 107.74 22.37 -85.88
CA LEU A 531 109.18 22.55 -86.01
C LEU A 531 109.63 22.05 -87.41
N ILE A 532 109.79 23.02 -88.32
CA ILE A 532 111.01 23.22 -89.12
C ILE A 532 112.25 23.03 -88.20
N PRO A 533 113.43 22.60 -88.68
CA PRO A 533 113.85 22.75 -90.06
C PRO A 533 114.32 21.44 -90.68
N ILE A 534 114.03 21.18 -91.95
CA ILE A 534 114.92 21.63 -93.03
C ILE A 534 116.39 21.55 -92.61
N LYS A 535 117.10 20.59 -93.19
CA LYS A 535 118.01 21.03 -94.25
C LYS A 535 117.58 20.39 -95.54
#